data_AF-A0A534AV92-F1
#
_entry.id   AF-A0A534AV92-F1
#
_cell.length_a   1.000
_cell.length_b   1.000
_cell.length_c   1.000
_cell.angle_alpha   90.00
_cell.angle_beta   90.00
_cell.angle_gamma   90.00
#
_symmetry.space_group_name_H-M   'P 1'
#
loop_
_entity.id
_entity.type
_entity.pdbx_description
1 polymer ?
#
loop_
_entity_poly.entity_id
_entity_poly.type
_entity_poly.pdbx_seq_one_letter_code
_entity_poly.pdbx_strand_id
1 'polypeptide(L)'
;TTAQRSYSSRFIDLFGPARRPYEPIDLHTAEGRRFADCAASVQRVLEDTLVEVAVALRQETGLPDLCMGGGVALNGVANARILTDSGFERLFVPPAPGDAGCALGAALYADRIHFGNPDREVPDHPFWGPTVDGSALARLAREDGQPCDEFDDPELIERTADDLLAGRVVGWMDGALEFGPRALGHRSILAAPHAAEMRDRLNRDIKYREEFRPFAPVVLIEAADRYFELPAGGARLARFMSGVFPVRPEWRTRLAAITHIDGSARVQTLEQSMAPRLHALLKCYGQRSGIPVLLNTSFNLAGEPIVNRAVEGYSTFRRSGIDVLIAGRTRVAKRASSAIHQEQVACSRSVAG
;
A
#
# COMPACT_ATOMS: atom_id res chain seq x y z
N THR A 1 -10.18 18.43 27.13
CA THR A 1 -9.84 17.93 25.78
C THR A 1 -11.05 18.20 24.91
N THR A 2 -10.98 19.18 24.01
CA THR A 2 -12.05 19.41 23.03
C THR A 2 -11.70 18.65 21.75
N ALA A 3 -12.66 18.44 20.85
CA ALA A 3 -12.39 17.88 19.52
C ALA A 3 -11.36 18.68 18.69
N GLN A 4 -10.96 19.88 19.15
CA GLN A 4 -9.94 20.73 18.52
C GLN A 4 -8.52 20.58 19.12
N ARG A 5 -8.36 19.97 20.31
CA ARG A 5 -7.04 19.78 20.93
C ARG A 5 -7.02 18.51 21.79
N SER A 6 -6.38 17.47 21.26
CA SER A 6 -6.29 16.12 21.87
C SER A 6 -5.13 15.93 22.87
N TYR A 7 -4.44 17.01 23.26
CA TYR A 7 -3.28 16.96 24.16
C TYR A 7 -3.30 18.12 25.17
N SER A 8 -2.67 17.91 26.33
CA SER A 8 -2.61 18.89 27.43
C SER A 8 -1.48 19.91 27.23
N SER A 9 -1.52 21.03 27.99
CA SER A 9 -0.39 21.97 28.05
C SER A 9 0.90 21.29 28.49
N ARG A 10 0.81 20.37 29.47
CA ARG A 10 1.95 19.57 29.94
C ARG A 10 2.62 18.77 28.82
N PHE A 11 1.86 18.29 27.83
CA PHE A 11 2.43 17.61 26.66
C PHE A 11 3.26 18.57 25.81
N ILE A 12 2.79 19.80 25.63
CA ILE A 12 3.52 20.86 24.91
C ILE A 12 4.77 21.27 25.69
N ASP A 13 4.68 21.41 27.02
CA ASP A 13 5.82 21.81 27.84
C ASP A 13 6.95 20.76 27.77
N LEU A 14 6.58 19.48 27.63
CA LEU A 14 7.53 18.37 27.57
C LEU A 14 8.09 18.13 26.15
N PHE A 15 7.24 18.11 25.13
CA PHE A 15 7.62 17.73 23.76
C PHE A 15 7.78 18.92 22.81
N GLY A 16 7.43 20.13 23.26
CA GLY A 16 7.37 21.36 22.50
C GLY A 16 6.06 21.52 21.70
N PRO A 17 5.92 22.63 20.96
CA PRO A 17 4.72 22.93 20.20
C PRO A 17 4.47 21.89 19.09
N ALA A 18 3.19 21.67 18.78
CA ALA A 18 2.77 20.81 17.70
C ALA A 18 3.11 21.42 16.33
N ARG A 19 3.55 20.57 15.40
CA ARG A 19 3.74 20.95 14.00
C ARG A 19 2.41 21.38 13.37
N ARG A 20 2.43 22.40 12.49
CA ARG A 20 1.26 22.74 11.69
C ARG A 20 1.01 21.65 10.64
N PRO A 21 -0.24 21.26 10.36
CA PRO A 21 -0.53 20.33 9.26
C PRO A 21 0.05 20.82 7.93
N TYR A 22 0.52 19.89 7.10
CA TYR A 22 1.06 20.12 5.75
C TYR A 22 2.35 20.95 5.65
N GLU A 23 2.90 21.42 6.75
CA GLU A 23 4.23 22.05 6.77
C GLU A 23 5.32 21.02 6.45
N PRO A 24 6.27 21.29 5.54
CA PRO A 24 7.39 20.39 5.30
C PRO A 24 8.21 20.16 6.57
N ILE A 25 8.80 18.98 6.72
CA ILE A 25 9.74 18.70 7.80
C ILE A 25 11.15 18.84 7.24
N ASP A 26 11.90 19.83 7.74
CA ASP A 26 13.31 20.02 7.40
C ASP A 26 14.21 19.46 8.50
N LEU A 27 14.81 18.29 8.25
CA LEU A 27 15.71 17.60 9.16
C LEU A 27 17.05 18.35 9.41
N HIS A 28 17.35 19.38 8.61
CA HIS A 28 18.53 20.24 8.84
C HIS A 28 18.27 21.31 9.91
N THR A 29 17.02 21.57 10.28
CA THR A 29 16.66 22.49 11.38
C THR A 29 16.59 21.78 12.73
N ALA A 30 16.80 22.52 13.82
CA ALA A 30 16.64 21.98 15.18
C ALA A 30 15.20 21.53 15.45
N GLU A 31 14.20 22.25 14.92
CA GLU A 31 12.80 21.91 15.08
C GLU A 31 12.40 20.66 14.30
N GLY A 32 12.83 20.53 13.04
CA GLY A 32 12.57 19.32 12.26
C GLY A 32 13.21 18.08 12.87
N ARG A 33 14.44 18.18 13.40
CA ARG A 33 15.07 17.10 14.19
C ARG A 33 14.25 16.76 15.42
N ARG A 34 13.81 17.75 16.20
CA ARG A 34 12.94 17.52 17.37
C ARG A 34 11.68 16.73 17.00
N PHE A 35 11.00 17.08 15.90
CA PHE A 35 9.82 16.34 15.44
C PHE A 35 10.14 14.89 15.07
N ALA A 36 11.26 14.66 14.36
CA ALA A 36 11.72 13.32 14.01
C ALA A 36 12.09 12.50 15.27
N ASP A 37 12.82 13.10 16.21
CA ASP A 37 13.25 12.47 17.46
C ASP A 37 12.05 12.09 18.34
N CYS A 38 11.05 12.97 18.44
CA CYS A 38 9.80 12.65 19.14
C CYS A 38 9.06 11.48 18.49
N ALA A 39 8.93 11.48 17.15
CA ALA A 39 8.26 10.40 16.42
C ALA A 39 8.99 9.06 16.60
N ALA A 40 10.33 9.07 16.47
CA ALA A 40 11.16 7.89 16.66
C ALA A 40 11.09 7.37 18.11
N SER A 41 11.12 8.27 19.10
CA SER A 41 11.03 7.89 20.52
C SER A 41 9.69 7.25 20.86
N VAL A 42 8.57 7.84 20.41
CA VAL A 42 7.23 7.28 20.63
C VAL A 42 7.09 5.91 19.95
N GLN A 43 7.58 5.78 18.71
CA GLN A 43 7.58 4.51 18.00
C GLN A 43 8.40 3.46 18.77
N ARG A 44 9.59 3.81 19.26
CA ARG A 44 10.45 2.89 20.01
C ARG A 44 9.79 2.41 21.31
N VAL A 45 9.26 3.33 22.11
CA VAL A 45 8.57 3.00 23.37
C VAL A 45 7.34 2.13 23.11
N LEU A 46 6.58 2.42 22.05
CA LEU A 46 5.43 1.62 21.65
C LEU A 46 5.85 0.19 21.31
N GLU A 47 6.90 0.03 20.50
CA GLU A 47 7.43 -1.28 20.14
C GLU A 47 7.92 -2.07 21.36
N ASP A 48 8.71 -1.45 22.23
CA ASP A 48 9.23 -2.07 23.46
C ASP A 48 8.06 -2.57 24.33
N THR A 49 7.06 -1.72 24.55
CA THR A 49 5.85 -2.04 25.34
C THR A 49 5.07 -3.21 24.73
N LEU A 50 4.87 -3.22 23.41
CA LEU A 50 4.10 -4.27 22.74
C LEU A 50 4.83 -5.62 22.77
N VAL A 51 6.16 -5.61 22.62
CA VAL A 51 6.97 -6.82 22.76
C VAL A 51 6.90 -7.36 24.18
N GLU A 52 7.03 -6.50 25.21
CA GLU A 52 6.92 -6.92 26.61
C GLU A 52 5.56 -7.57 26.91
N VAL A 53 4.46 -6.96 26.44
CA VAL A 53 3.11 -7.54 26.60
C VAL A 53 3.00 -8.88 25.86
N ALA A 54 3.53 -8.99 24.65
CA ALA A 54 3.50 -10.23 23.88
C ALA A 54 4.32 -11.34 24.54
N VAL A 55 5.51 -11.03 25.08
CA VAL A 55 6.35 -11.98 25.83
C VAL A 55 5.59 -12.49 27.07
N ALA A 56 4.99 -11.58 27.84
CA ALA A 56 4.22 -11.96 29.02
C ALA A 56 3.05 -12.89 28.65
N LEU A 57 2.32 -12.57 27.58
CA LEU A 57 1.22 -13.40 27.09
C LEU A 57 1.70 -14.77 26.58
N ARG A 58 2.85 -14.86 25.90
CA ARG A 58 3.45 -16.12 25.45
C ARG A 58 3.80 -17.01 26.65
N GLN A 59 4.37 -16.43 27.71
CA GLN A 59 4.72 -17.12 28.95
C GLN A 59 3.48 -17.61 29.70
N GLU A 60 2.42 -16.79 29.75
CA GLU A 60 1.17 -17.14 30.44
C GLU A 60 0.40 -18.25 29.73
N THR A 61 0.30 -18.17 28.40
CA THR A 61 -0.57 -19.07 27.62
C THR A 61 0.13 -20.33 27.12
N GLY A 62 1.45 -20.28 26.90
CA GLY A 62 2.19 -21.37 26.25
C GLY A 62 1.78 -21.64 24.80
N LEU A 63 0.96 -20.78 24.17
CA LEU A 63 0.49 -20.95 22.79
C LEU A 63 1.49 -20.42 21.74
N PRO A 64 1.67 -21.11 20.59
CA PRO A 64 2.65 -20.72 19.58
C PRO A 64 2.18 -19.56 18.70
N ASP A 65 0.89 -19.24 18.71
CA ASP A 65 0.27 -18.31 17.77
C ASP A 65 -0.33 -17.10 18.48
N LEU A 66 -0.12 -15.92 17.90
CA LEU A 66 -0.72 -14.67 18.36
C LEU A 66 -1.65 -14.09 17.28
N CYS A 67 -2.87 -13.74 17.69
CA CYS A 67 -3.81 -12.97 16.90
C CYS A 67 -3.90 -11.55 17.46
N MET A 68 -3.78 -10.54 16.61
CA MET A 68 -3.85 -9.13 17.02
C MET A 68 -5.05 -8.43 16.39
N GLY A 69 -5.69 -7.57 17.18
CA GLY A 69 -6.70 -6.61 16.76
C GLY A 69 -6.45 -5.23 17.39
N GLY A 70 -7.26 -4.25 17.01
CA GLY A 70 -7.11 -2.85 17.41
C GLY A 70 -6.28 -2.02 16.42
N GLY A 71 -6.49 -0.70 16.44
CA GLY A 71 -5.85 0.22 15.48
C GLY A 71 -4.32 0.23 15.55
N VAL A 72 -3.73 -0.08 16.71
CA VAL A 72 -2.27 -0.20 16.90
C VAL A 72 -1.68 -1.35 16.07
N ALA A 73 -2.45 -2.40 15.81
CA ALA A 73 -1.99 -3.54 14.99
C ALA A 73 -1.77 -3.18 13.50
N LEU A 74 -2.10 -1.97 13.06
CA LEU A 74 -1.67 -1.45 11.75
C LEU A 74 -0.18 -1.08 11.69
N ASN A 75 0.52 -1.09 12.84
CA ASN A 75 1.93 -0.77 12.95
C ASN A 75 2.80 -1.96 12.52
N GLY A 76 3.11 -2.03 11.23
CA GLY A 76 3.88 -3.14 10.67
C GLY A 76 5.32 -3.28 11.18
N VAL A 77 5.92 -2.20 11.69
CA VAL A 77 7.24 -2.25 12.32
C VAL A 77 7.15 -2.97 13.66
N ALA A 78 6.17 -2.57 14.50
CA ALA A 78 5.91 -3.23 15.77
C ALA A 78 5.52 -4.71 15.59
N ASN A 79 4.67 -5.03 14.60
CA ASN A 79 4.27 -6.40 14.34
C ASN A 79 5.45 -7.31 13.95
N ALA A 80 6.36 -6.82 13.09
CA ALA A 80 7.55 -7.57 12.70
C ALA A 80 8.49 -7.81 13.91
N ARG A 81 8.60 -6.82 14.79
CA ARG A 81 9.38 -6.94 16.02
C ARG A 81 8.74 -7.90 17.03
N ILE A 82 7.41 -7.87 17.21
CA ILE A 82 6.69 -8.87 18.03
C ILE A 82 6.98 -10.27 17.50
N LEU A 83 6.84 -10.51 16.20
CA LEU A 83 7.10 -11.83 15.62
C LEU A 83 8.54 -12.32 15.86
N THR A 84 9.51 -11.41 15.90
CA THR A 84 10.92 -11.75 16.10
C THR A 84 11.28 -11.95 17.57
N ASP A 85 10.79 -11.08 18.45
CA ASP A 85 11.31 -10.93 19.81
C ASP A 85 10.42 -11.60 20.88
N SER A 86 9.15 -11.90 20.58
CA SER A 86 8.19 -12.37 21.59
C SER A 86 8.17 -13.88 21.86
N GLY A 87 8.78 -14.67 20.96
CA GLY A 87 8.74 -16.14 21.01
C GLY A 87 7.45 -16.78 20.47
N PHE A 88 6.54 -16.00 19.89
CA PHE A 88 5.46 -16.53 19.04
C PHE A 88 6.03 -16.99 17.68
N GLU A 89 5.54 -18.12 17.17
CA GLU A 89 5.96 -18.69 15.88
C GLU A 89 5.18 -18.08 14.71
N ARG A 90 3.92 -17.66 14.97
CA ARG A 90 3.04 -17.07 13.97
C ARG A 90 2.30 -15.88 14.56
N LEU A 91 2.18 -14.84 13.73
CA LEU A 91 1.41 -13.65 14.02
C LEU A 91 0.34 -13.46 12.95
N PHE A 92 -0.91 -13.32 13.36
CA PHE A 92 -2.02 -12.98 12.47
C PHE A 92 -2.57 -11.59 12.80
N VAL A 93 -2.57 -10.72 11.78
CA VAL A 93 -3.19 -9.41 11.80
C VAL A 93 -4.20 -9.36 10.65
N PRO A 94 -5.52 -9.19 10.92
CA PRO A 94 -6.52 -9.10 9.86
C PRO A 94 -6.31 -7.84 9.01
N PRO A 95 -6.85 -7.78 7.78
CA PRO A 95 -6.60 -6.66 6.85
C PRO A 95 -7.17 -5.32 7.35
N ALA A 96 -8.18 -5.35 8.23
CA ALA A 96 -8.74 -4.20 8.92
C ALA A 96 -8.78 -4.46 10.43
N PRO A 97 -7.66 -4.32 11.17
CA PRO A 97 -7.63 -4.68 12.58
C PRO A 97 -8.21 -3.60 13.50
N GLY A 98 -8.34 -2.35 13.03
CA GLY A 98 -8.97 -1.25 13.78
C GLY A 98 -10.50 -1.30 13.77
N ASP A 99 -11.12 -0.18 14.16
CA ASP A 99 -12.56 -0.08 14.42
C ASP A 99 -13.45 -0.51 13.24
N ALA A 100 -13.01 -0.30 12.00
CA ALA A 100 -13.73 -0.77 10.81
C ALA A 100 -13.94 -2.31 10.83
N GLY A 101 -12.96 -3.06 11.32
CA GLY A 101 -13.02 -4.52 11.44
C GLY A 101 -13.97 -5.03 12.52
N CYS A 102 -14.42 -4.19 13.45
CA CYS A 102 -15.32 -4.60 14.52
C CYS A 102 -16.66 -5.12 13.99
N ALA A 103 -17.13 -4.62 12.83
CA ALA A 103 -18.35 -5.14 12.20
C ALA A 103 -18.18 -6.62 11.78
N LEU A 104 -17.03 -6.96 11.19
CA LEU A 104 -16.69 -8.35 10.85
C LEU A 104 -16.50 -9.19 12.11
N GLY A 105 -15.79 -8.67 13.11
CA GLY A 105 -15.58 -9.35 14.39
C GLY A 105 -16.90 -9.66 15.12
N ALA A 106 -17.84 -8.72 15.13
CA ALA A 106 -19.16 -8.91 15.73
C ALA A 106 -20.00 -9.96 14.99
N ALA A 107 -19.96 -9.96 13.66
CA ALA A 107 -20.63 -10.99 12.85
C ALA A 107 -20.04 -12.39 13.10
N LEU A 108 -18.71 -12.50 13.14
CA LEU A 108 -18.02 -13.75 13.47
C LEU A 108 -18.32 -14.21 14.90
N TYR A 109 -18.34 -13.30 15.88
CA TYR A 109 -18.72 -13.63 17.25
C TYR A 109 -20.16 -14.18 17.33
N ALA A 110 -21.11 -13.52 16.68
CA ALA A 110 -22.50 -13.98 16.63
C ALA A 110 -22.61 -15.37 15.97
N ASP A 111 -21.99 -15.57 14.80
CA ASP A 111 -21.99 -16.86 14.10
C ASP A 111 -21.36 -17.98 14.94
N ARG A 112 -20.19 -17.73 15.53
CA ARG A 112 -19.41 -18.76 16.23
C ARG A 112 -19.95 -19.09 17.60
N ILE A 113 -20.16 -18.06 18.41
CA ILE A 113 -20.44 -18.20 19.84
C ILE A 113 -21.94 -18.23 20.07
N HIS A 114 -22.68 -17.30 19.46
CA HIS A 114 -24.11 -17.18 19.73
C HIS A 114 -24.94 -18.22 18.97
N PHE A 115 -24.63 -18.46 17.68
CA PHE A 115 -25.34 -19.43 16.85
C PHE A 115 -24.69 -20.82 16.82
N GLY A 116 -23.50 -20.99 17.42
CA GLY A 116 -22.88 -22.30 17.62
C GLY A 116 -22.27 -22.92 16.36
N ASN A 117 -21.64 -22.11 15.49
CA ASN A 117 -20.97 -22.58 14.26
C ASN A 117 -19.41 -22.55 14.35
N PRO A 118 -18.76 -23.11 15.39
CA PRO A 118 -17.33 -22.89 15.67
C PRO A 118 -16.40 -23.28 14.52
N ASP A 119 -16.75 -24.34 13.77
CA ASP A 119 -15.86 -24.97 12.78
C ASP A 119 -15.98 -24.43 11.36
N ARG A 120 -16.81 -23.40 11.13
CA ARG A 120 -16.96 -22.85 9.77
C ARG A 120 -15.65 -22.25 9.29
N GLU A 121 -15.22 -22.56 8.08
CA GLU A 121 -14.04 -21.88 7.52
C GLU A 121 -14.36 -20.41 7.22
N VAL A 122 -13.44 -19.50 7.54
CA VAL A 122 -13.51 -18.10 7.15
C VAL A 122 -12.58 -17.89 5.95
N PRO A 123 -13.07 -17.33 4.84
CA PRO A 123 -12.21 -17.01 3.71
C PRO A 123 -11.08 -16.07 4.13
N ASP A 124 -9.85 -16.50 3.87
CA ASP A 124 -8.64 -15.78 4.24
C ASP A 124 -8.20 -14.79 3.14
N HIS A 125 -9.10 -13.85 2.83
CA HIS A 125 -8.87 -12.80 1.84
C HIS A 125 -9.65 -11.53 2.20
N PRO A 126 -9.19 -10.32 1.81
CA PRO A 126 -9.87 -9.06 2.12
C PRO A 126 -10.97 -8.68 1.12
N PHE A 127 -11.15 -9.42 0.03
CA PHE A 127 -11.97 -9.02 -1.13
C PHE A 127 -13.49 -9.22 -0.92
N TRP A 128 -14.09 -8.41 -0.04
CA TRP A 128 -15.54 -8.44 0.25
C TRP A 128 -16.31 -7.24 -0.31
N GLY A 129 -15.62 -6.30 -0.95
CA GLY A 129 -16.26 -5.14 -1.59
C GLY A 129 -16.84 -5.45 -2.97
N PRO A 130 -17.48 -4.47 -3.61
CA PRO A 130 -18.03 -4.63 -4.96
C PRO A 130 -16.93 -4.88 -6.00
N THR A 131 -17.29 -5.57 -7.07
CA THR A 131 -16.43 -5.76 -8.24
C THR A 131 -16.40 -4.51 -9.12
N VAL A 132 -15.36 -4.39 -9.95
CA VAL A 132 -15.26 -3.31 -10.94
C VAL A 132 -15.92 -3.72 -12.26
N ASP A 133 -16.68 -2.81 -12.85
CA ASP A 133 -17.22 -2.96 -14.20
C ASP A 133 -16.28 -2.28 -15.22
N GLY A 134 -15.58 -3.09 -16.03
CA GLY A 134 -14.69 -2.60 -17.09
C GLY A 134 -15.42 -1.92 -18.24
N SER A 135 -16.69 -2.26 -18.49
CA SER A 135 -17.47 -1.64 -19.57
C SER A 135 -17.79 -0.16 -19.27
N ALA A 136 -17.99 0.17 -17.98
CA ALA A 136 -18.12 1.55 -17.53
C ALA A 136 -16.85 2.37 -17.80
N LEU A 137 -15.66 1.80 -17.61
CA LEU A 137 -14.40 2.46 -17.97
C LEU A 137 -14.33 2.70 -19.48
N ALA A 138 -14.67 1.69 -20.29
CA ALA A 138 -14.62 1.80 -21.74
C ALA A 138 -15.55 2.92 -22.25
N ARG A 139 -16.76 3.01 -21.69
CA ARG A 139 -17.71 4.08 -22.00
C ARG A 139 -17.15 5.47 -21.67
N LEU A 140 -16.64 5.67 -20.45
CA LEU A 140 -16.06 6.95 -20.01
C LEU A 140 -14.86 7.37 -20.88
N ALA A 141 -14.02 6.42 -21.27
CA ALA A 141 -12.87 6.68 -22.13
C ALA A 141 -13.30 7.09 -23.54
N ARG A 142 -14.29 6.40 -24.13
CA ARG A 142 -14.84 6.75 -25.46
C ARG A 142 -15.52 8.12 -25.46
N GLU A 143 -16.28 8.44 -24.42
CA GLU A 143 -16.94 9.76 -24.26
C GLU A 143 -15.91 10.91 -24.21
N ASP A 144 -14.71 10.67 -23.67
CA ASP A 144 -13.60 11.64 -23.63
C ASP A 144 -12.60 11.50 -24.80
N GLY A 145 -12.84 10.55 -25.71
CA GLY A 145 -11.94 10.24 -26.82
C GLY A 145 -10.60 9.59 -26.44
N GLN A 146 -10.41 9.08 -25.21
CA GLN A 146 -9.17 8.41 -24.86
C GLN A 146 -8.99 7.08 -25.62
N PRO A 147 -7.75 6.72 -26.02
CA PRO A 147 -7.43 5.38 -26.52
C PRO A 147 -7.88 4.33 -25.51
N CYS A 148 -8.74 3.42 -25.96
CA CYS A 148 -9.38 2.42 -25.13
C CYS A 148 -9.47 1.12 -25.92
N ASP A 149 -8.92 0.07 -25.33
CA ASP A 149 -8.89 -1.28 -25.90
C ASP A 149 -9.38 -2.29 -24.87
N GLU A 150 -9.99 -3.38 -25.34
CA GLU A 150 -10.36 -4.53 -24.51
C GLU A 150 -9.52 -5.72 -24.95
N PHE A 151 -8.93 -6.43 -23.98
CA PHE A 151 -8.05 -7.56 -24.23
C PHE A 151 -8.51 -8.79 -23.46
N ASP A 152 -8.11 -9.97 -23.93
CA ASP A 152 -8.17 -11.16 -23.09
C ASP A 152 -7.11 -11.10 -21.98
N ASP A 153 -7.19 -12.03 -21.02
CA ASP A 153 -6.32 -11.99 -19.84
C ASP A 153 -4.82 -12.13 -20.21
N PRO A 154 -4.38 -13.07 -21.08
CA PRO A 154 -2.98 -13.17 -21.51
C PRO A 154 -2.44 -11.89 -22.16
N GLU A 155 -3.15 -11.33 -23.14
CA GLU A 155 -2.70 -10.14 -23.86
C GLU A 155 -2.69 -8.90 -22.94
N LEU A 156 -3.70 -8.75 -22.07
CA LEU A 156 -3.72 -7.69 -21.07
C LEU A 156 -2.50 -7.75 -20.16
N ILE A 157 -2.14 -8.95 -19.70
CA ILE A 157 -0.99 -9.17 -18.82
C ILE A 157 0.32 -8.79 -19.52
N GLU A 158 0.53 -9.24 -20.76
CA GLU A 158 1.74 -8.94 -21.54
C GLU A 158 1.90 -7.43 -21.76
N ARG A 159 0.82 -6.76 -22.19
CA ARG A 159 0.82 -5.31 -22.42
C ARG A 159 1.01 -4.51 -21.13
N THR A 160 0.44 -4.97 -20.02
CA THR A 160 0.64 -4.32 -18.72
C THR A 160 2.09 -4.49 -18.25
N ALA A 161 2.70 -5.65 -18.49
CA ALA A 161 4.12 -5.86 -18.23
C ALA A 161 5.00 -4.96 -19.11
N ASP A 162 4.65 -4.77 -20.40
CA ASP A 162 5.31 -3.80 -21.29
C ASP A 162 5.25 -2.39 -20.73
N ASP A 163 4.06 -1.95 -20.30
CA ASP A 163 3.84 -0.63 -19.72
C ASP A 163 4.75 -0.42 -18.49
N LEU A 164 4.77 -1.38 -17.56
CA LEU A 164 5.59 -1.32 -16.35
C LEU A 164 7.09 -1.33 -16.67
N LEU A 165 7.54 -2.16 -17.62
CA LEU A 165 8.94 -2.20 -18.08
C LEU A 165 9.37 -0.90 -18.75
N ALA A 166 8.44 -0.24 -19.45
CA ALA A 166 8.65 1.09 -20.04
C ALA A 166 8.61 2.23 -19.00
N GLY A 167 8.51 1.92 -17.70
CA GLY A 167 8.45 2.91 -16.63
C GLY A 167 7.12 3.66 -16.54
N ARG A 168 6.04 3.11 -17.12
CA ARG A 168 4.70 3.67 -16.98
C ARG A 168 4.10 3.29 -15.63
N VAL A 169 3.35 4.22 -15.05
CA VAL A 169 2.54 4.00 -13.85
C VAL A 169 1.16 3.51 -14.25
N VAL A 170 0.74 2.39 -13.68
CA VAL A 170 -0.51 1.72 -14.03
C VAL A 170 -1.51 1.84 -12.87
N GLY A 171 -2.64 2.48 -13.09
CA GLY A 171 -3.82 2.33 -12.25
C GLY A 171 -4.46 0.98 -12.52
N TRP A 172 -4.59 0.14 -11.50
CA TRP A 172 -5.03 -1.25 -11.61
C TRP A 172 -6.30 -1.46 -10.79
N MET A 173 -7.39 -1.78 -11.48
CA MET A 173 -8.68 -2.14 -10.89
C MET A 173 -9.08 -3.53 -11.35
N ASP A 174 -9.09 -4.50 -10.45
CA ASP A 174 -9.50 -5.88 -10.73
C ASP A 174 -10.33 -6.45 -9.59
N GLY A 175 -11.22 -7.39 -9.91
CA GLY A 175 -12.01 -8.14 -8.94
C GLY A 175 -12.78 -7.29 -7.91
N ALA A 176 -13.15 -7.97 -6.82
CA ALA A 176 -13.82 -7.38 -5.65
C ALA A 176 -12.87 -6.49 -4.86
N LEU A 177 -13.31 -5.29 -4.47
CA LEU A 177 -12.53 -4.34 -3.68
C LEU A 177 -12.03 -4.97 -2.36
N GLU A 178 -10.79 -4.68 -1.99
CA GLU A 178 -10.22 -5.07 -0.71
C GLU A 178 -10.78 -4.26 0.47
N PHE A 179 -11.08 -4.94 1.58
CA PHE A 179 -11.49 -4.34 2.85
C PHE A 179 -10.28 -4.01 3.71
N GLY A 180 -10.20 -2.76 4.17
CA GLY A 180 -9.10 -2.25 5.00
C GLY A 180 -8.39 -1.07 4.36
N PRO A 181 -7.35 -0.53 5.02
CA PRO A 181 -6.71 0.72 4.60
C PRO A 181 -5.60 0.53 3.55
N ARG A 182 -5.33 -0.71 3.12
CA ARG A 182 -4.23 -1.05 2.21
C ARG A 182 -4.80 -1.56 0.90
N ALA A 183 -4.27 -1.11 -0.23
CA ALA A 183 -4.48 -1.78 -1.49
C ALA A 183 -3.59 -3.02 -1.57
N LEU A 184 -4.20 -4.14 -1.91
CA LEU A 184 -3.65 -5.49 -1.91
C LEU A 184 -3.78 -6.12 -3.31
N GLY A 185 -3.81 -5.29 -4.35
CA GLY A 185 -3.79 -5.74 -5.74
C GLY A 185 -5.12 -5.65 -6.49
N HIS A 186 -6.18 -5.13 -5.87
CA HIS A 186 -7.50 -5.03 -6.51
C HIS A 186 -7.87 -3.57 -6.81
N ARG A 187 -7.40 -2.60 -6.03
CA ARG A 187 -7.46 -1.15 -6.33
C ARG A 187 -6.12 -0.49 -6.06
N SER A 188 -5.18 -0.74 -6.95
CA SER A 188 -3.76 -0.45 -6.76
C SER A 188 -3.23 0.51 -7.81
N ILE A 189 -2.18 1.25 -7.47
CA ILE A 189 -1.28 1.88 -8.43
C ILE A 189 -0.02 1.01 -8.45
N LEU A 190 0.30 0.49 -9.62
CA LEU A 190 1.43 -0.40 -9.87
C LEU A 190 2.52 0.34 -10.63
N ALA A 191 3.78 0.09 -10.26
CA ALA A 191 4.95 0.63 -10.95
C ALA A 191 6.16 -0.31 -10.83
N ALA A 192 7.15 -0.10 -11.69
CA ALA A 192 8.44 -0.79 -11.59
C ALA A 192 9.14 -0.45 -10.25
N PRO A 193 9.76 -1.44 -9.57
CA PRO A 193 10.32 -1.23 -8.23
C PRO A 193 11.76 -0.68 -8.24
N HIS A 194 12.36 -0.43 -9.41
CA HIS A 194 13.81 -0.32 -9.54
C HIS A 194 14.39 1.03 -9.09
N ALA A 195 13.97 2.10 -9.75
CA ALA A 195 14.58 3.43 -9.64
C ALA A 195 13.95 4.26 -8.52
N ALA A 196 14.76 4.96 -7.71
CA ALA A 196 14.25 5.89 -6.70
C ALA A 196 13.44 7.02 -7.33
N GLU A 197 13.78 7.40 -8.57
CA GLU A 197 13.06 8.38 -9.38
C GLU A 197 11.59 7.97 -9.62
N MET A 198 11.29 6.67 -9.65
CA MET A 198 9.91 6.17 -9.73
C MET A 198 9.12 6.48 -8.44
N ARG A 199 9.74 6.26 -7.28
CA ARG A 199 9.16 6.64 -5.98
C ARG A 199 8.93 8.15 -5.93
N ASP A 200 9.90 8.94 -6.36
CA ASP A 200 9.84 10.39 -6.30
C ASP A 200 8.75 10.92 -7.27
N ARG A 201 8.65 10.34 -8.48
CA ARG A 201 7.55 10.59 -9.42
C ARG A 201 6.18 10.29 -8.81
N LEU A 202 6.01 9.14 -8.16
CA LEU A 202 4.76 8.77 -7.51
C LEU A 202 4.39 9.71 -6.35
N ASN A 203 5.36 10.09 -5.51
CA ASN A 203 5.12 11.00 -4.39
C ASN A 203 4.74 12.41 -4.87
N ARG A 204 5.39 12.92 -5.92
CA ARG A 204 5.16 14.27 -6.46
C ARG A 204 3.91 14.36 -7.36
N ASP A 205 3.79 13.47 -8.35
CA ASP A 205 2.85 13.65 -9.47
C ASP A 205 1.50 12.94 -9.26
N ILE A 206 1.40 12.09 -8.22
CA ILE A 206 0.20 11.29 -7.95
C ILE A 206 -0.25 11.45 -6.51
N LYS A 207 0.67 11.27 -5.55
CA LYS A 207 0.32 11.30 -4.12
C LYS A 207 0.37 12.68 -3.50
N TYR A 208 1.04 13.65 -4.12
CA TYR A 208 1.20 15.00 -3.61
C TYR A 208 1.60 15.03 -2.11
N ARG A 209 2.56 14.18 -1.73
CA ARG A 209 2.99 13.98 -0.34
C ARG A 209 4.51 14.00 -0.22
N GLU A 210 4.99 13.99 1.02
CA GLU A 210 6.41 14.13 1.32
C GLU A 210 7.26 13.00 0.68
N GLU A 211 8.44 13.35 0.17
CA GLU A 211 9.31 12.45 -0.62
C GLU A 211 9.79 11.23 0.17
N PHE A 212 9.94 11.36 1.49
CA PHE A 212 10.38 10.28 2.36
C PHE A 212 9.33 9.18 2.57
N ARG A 213 8.06 9.38 2.14
CA ARG A 213 7.01 8.38 2.35
C ARG A 213 7.27 7.15 1.48
N PRO A 214 7.48 5.98 2.08
CA PRO A 214 7.77 4.79 1.30
C PRO A 214 6.52 4.22 0.61
N PHE A 215 6.78 3.34 -0.36
CA PHE A 215 5.79 2.48 -0.99
C PHE A 215 6.07 1.01 -0.65
N ALA A 216 5.05 0.16 -0.82
CA ALA A 216 5.14 -1.24 -0.48
C ALA A 216 5.49 -2.07 -1.73
N PRO A 217 6.32 -3.12 -1.63
CA PRO A 217 6.43 -4.12 -2.68
C PRO A 217 5.29 -5.14 -2.61
N VAL A 218 4.87 -5.63 -3.77
CA VAL A 218 4.14 -6.90 -3.91
C VAL A 218 5.03 -7.92 -4.62
N VAL A 219 5.10 -9.13 -4.08
CA VAL A 219 5.98 -10.22 -4.55
C VAL A 219 5.25 -11.55 -4.48
N LEU A 220 5.55 -12.46 -5.41
CA LEU A 220 5.09 -13.84 -5.35
C LEU A 220 5.58 -14.51 -4.07
N ILE A 221 4.71 -15.23 -3.36
CA ILE A 221 5.07 -15.85 -2.07
C ILE A 221 6.28 -16.79 -2.22
N GLU A 222 6.37 -17.54 -3.32
CA GLU A 222 7.45 -18.48 -3.61
C GLU A 222 8.79 -17.80 -3.89
N ALA A 223 8.79 -16.50 -4.19
CA ALA A 223 9.99 -15.71 -4.48
C ALA A 223 10.35 -14.73 -3.37
N ALA A 224 9.50 -14.57 -2.34
CA ALA A 224 9.62 -13.50 -1.36
C ALA A 224 10.95 -13.54 -0.58
N ASP A 225 11.34 -14.73 -0.10
CA ASP A 225 12.57 -14.91 0.69
C ASP A 225 13.85 -14.63 -0.12
N ARG A 226 13.78 -14.61 -1.46
CA ARG A 226 14.92 -14.20 -2.30
C ARG A 226 15.24 -12.71 -2.16
N TYR A 227 14.26 -11.87 -1.83
CA TYR A 227 14.38 -10.41 -1.84
C TYR A 227 14.30 -9.78 -0.44
N PHE A 228 13.58 -10.44 0.47
CA PHE A 228 13.30 -9.93 1.82
C PHE A 228 13.74 -10.95 2.87
N GLU A 229 14.24 -10.46 4.00
CA GLU A 229 14.57 -11.30 5.15
C GLU A 229 13.30 -11.56 5.96
N LEU A 230 12.65 -12.69 5.70
CA LEU A 230 11.40 -13.07 6.36
C LEU A 230 11.68 -14.10 7.46
N PRO A 231 11.40 -13.81 8.74
CA PRO A 231 11.45 -14.83 9.78
C PRO A 231 10.35 -15.89 9.56
N ALA A 232 10.38 -16.98 10.33
CA ALA A 232 9.26 -17.91 10.39
C ALA A 232 7.95 -17.16 10.68
N GLY A 233 6.88 -17.46 9.94
CA GLY A 233 5.62 -16.70 10.01
C GLY A 233 5.64 -15.32 9.32
N GLY A 234 6.80 -14.84 8.86
CA GLY A 234 6.96 -13.52 8.24
C GLY A 234 6.18 -13.38 6.93
N ALA A 235 6.19 -14.42 6.08
CA ALA A 235 5.38 -14.44 4.86
C ALA A 235 3.87 -14.34 5.17
N ARG A 236 3.40 -15.00 6.24
CA ARG A 236 2.00 -14.88 6.68
C ARG A 236 1.67 -13.46 7.10
N LEU A 237 2.54 -12.83 7.90
CA LEU A 237 2.36 -11.46 8.36
C LEU A 237 2.43 -10.44 7.20
N ALA A 238 3.21 -10.72 6.16
CA ALA A 238 3.33 -9.90 4.97
C ALA A 238 2.07 -9.92 4.08
N ARG A 239 1.24 -10.97 4.12
CA ARG A 239 0.09 -11.16 3.18
C ARG A 239 -0.81 -9.93 3.03
N PHE A 240 -1.08 -9.20 4.12
CA PHE A 240 -1.91 -7.98 4.12
C PHE A 240 -1.11 -6.68 4.32
N MET A 241 0.20 -6.70 4.04
CA MET A 241 1.13 -5.60 4.33
C MET A 241 1.19 -5.22 5.81
N SER A 242 1.08 -6.22 6.69
CA SER A 242 1.06 -6.07 8.15
C SER A 242 2.43 -6.23 8.80
N GLY A 243 3.50 -6.46 8.02
CA GLY A 243 4.87 -6.55 8.50
C GLY A 243 5.84 -5.71 7.67
N VAL A 244 6.85 -5.15 8.32
CA VAL A 244 7.99 -4.46 7.69
C VAL A 244 9.24 -5.31 7.90
N PHE A 245 9.91 -5.64 6.81
CA PHE A 245 11.04 -6.59 6.81
C PHE A 245 12.25 -6.00 6.09
N PRO A 246 13.48 -6.38 6.45
CA PRO A 246 14.67 -5.97 5.71
C PRO A 246 14.61 -6.43 4.25
N VAL A 247 14.97 -5.53 3.34
CA VAL A 247 15.34 -5.90 1.97
C VAL A 247 16.77 -6.42 2.02
N ARG A 248 17.01 -7.59 1.44
CA ARG A 248 18.34 -8.21 1.41
C ARG A 248 19.35 -7.24 0.75
N PRO A 249 20.56 -7.06 1.31
CA PRO A 249 21.49 -6.02 0.88
C PRO A 249 21.77 -5.97 -0.63
N GLU A 250 21.93 -7.12 -1.27
CA GLU A 250 22.21 -7.27 -2.69
C GLU A 250 21.06 -6.81 -3.61
N TRP A 251 19.85 -6.65 -3.08
CA TRP A 251 18.67 -6.20 -3.82
C TRP A 251 18.32 -4.74 -3.60
N ARG A 252 18.85 -4.08 -2.56
CA ARG A 252 18.46 -2.71 -2.17
C ARG A 252 18.59 -1.71 -3.31
N THR A 253 19.68 -1.77 -4.08
CA THR A 253 19.89 -0.90 -5.25
C THR A 253 18.93 -1.23 -6.40
N ARG A 254 18.62 -2.52 -6.62
CA ARG A 254 17.72 -2.97 -7.71
C ARG A 254 16.24 -2.82 -7.38
N LEU A 255 15.92 -2.54 -6.11
CA LEU A 255 14.57 -2.35 -5.57
C LEU A 255 14.46 -0.99 -4.86
N ALA A 256 15.18 0.04 -5.33
CA ALA A 256 15.30 1.31 -4.62
C ALA A 256 13.97 2.06 -4.49
N ALA A 257 13.00 1.84 -5.39
CA ALA A 257 11.70 2.50 -5.33
C ALA A 257 10.83 2.05 -4.14
N ILE A 258 11.10 0.84 -3.61
CA ILE A 258 10.32 0.22 -2.52
C ILE A 258 11.13 0.05 -1.23
N THR A 259 12.42 0.36 -1.27
CA THR A 259 13.33 0.23 -0.13
C THR A 259 13.34 1.53 0.68
N HIS A 260 13.06 1.43 1.97
CA HIS A 260 13.14 2.52 2.92
C HIS A 260 14.60 2.96 3.15
N ILE A 261 14.80 4.12 3.77
CA ILE A 261 16.15 4.65 4.07
C ILE A 261 16.95 3.69 4.96
N ASP A 262 16.28 2.97 5.88
CA ASP A 262 16.89 1.97 6.77
C ASP A 262 17.09 0.59 6.10
N GLY A 263 16.77 0.45 4.81
CA GLY A 263 16.88 -0.81 4.07
C GLY A 263 15.71 -1.76 4.26
N SER A 264 14.63 -1.36 4.93
CA SER A 264 13.41 -2.17 5.10
C SER A 264 12.36 -1.91 4.01
N ALA A 265 11.33 -2.76 3.95
CA ALA A 265 10.16 -2.56 3.12
C ALA A 265 8.91 -3.18 3.76
N ARG A 266 7.74 -2.58 3.54
CA ARG A 266 6.45 -3.14 4.00
C ARG A 266 5.88 -4.10 2.97
N VAL A 267 6.19 -5.39 3.12
CA VAL A 267 6.00 -6.40 2.06
C VAL A 267 4.56 -6.86 1.97
N GLN A 268 4.07 -7.04 0.73
CA GLN A 268 2.92 -7.88 0.39
C GLN A 268 3.39 -9.17 -0.27
N THR A 269 3.19 -10.32 0.36
CA THR A 269 3.31 -11.62 -0.31
C THR A 269 2.00 -11.97 -1.00
N LEU A 270 2.09 -12.52 -2.21
CA LEU A 270 0.92 -12.85 -3.03
C LEU A 270 0.91 -14.32 -3.42
N GLU A 271 -0.12 -15.04 -2.96
CA GLU A 271 -0.53 -16.33 -3.49
C GLU A 271 -1.43 -16.19 -4.72
N GLN A 272 -1.39 -17.17 -5.64
CA GLN A 272 -2.21 -17.17 -6.84
C GLN A 272 -3.71 -17.07 -6.55
N SER A 273 -4.20 -17.70 -5.48
CA SER A 273 -5.61 -17.71 -5.10
C SER A 273 -6.14 -16.35 -4.64
N MET A 274 -5.25 -15.42 -4.26
CA MET A 274 -5.63 -14.10 -3.78
C MET A 274 -5.99 -13.17 -4.93
N ALA A 275 -5.11 -13.06 -5.93
CA ALA A 275 -5.32 -12.21 -7.09
C ALA A 275 -4.70 -12.85 -8.34
N PRO A 276 -5.44 -13.74 -9.03
CA PRO A 276 -4.89 -14.54 -10.13
C PRO A 276 -4.26 -13.71 -11.26
N ARG A 277 -4.89 -12.59 -11.67
CA ARG A 277 -4.36 -11.71 -12.72
C ARG A 277 -3.11 -10.96 -12.27
N LEU A 278 -3.08 -10.42 -11.05
CA LEU A 278 -1.88 -9.75 -10.52
C LEU A 278 -0.73 -10.74 -10.35
N HIS A 279 -1.02 -11.95 -9.91
CA HIS A 279 -0.04 -13.01 -9.80
C HIS A 279 0.55 -13.37 -11.18
N ALA A 280 -0.29 -13.51 -12.20
CA ALA A 280 0.17 -13.74 -13.58
C ALA A 280 0.97 -12.55 -14.13
N LEU A 281 0.59 -11.31 -13.80
CA LEU A 281 1.35 -10.10 -14.13
C LEU A 281 2.74 -10.09 -13.49
N LEU A 282 2.86 -10.44 -12.20
CA LEU A 282 4.16 -10.56 -11.53
C LEU A 282 5.04 -11.63 -12.16
N LYS A 283 4.46 -12.76 -12.57
CA LYS A 283 5.19 -13.81 -13.31
C LYS A 283 5.68 -13.31 -14.66
N CYS A 284 4.81 -12.71 -15.47
CA CYS A 284 5.15 -12.17 -16.78
C CYS A 284 6.23 -11.07 -16.67
N TYR A 285 6.03 -10.12 -15.76
CA TYR A 285 7.01 -9.06 -15.48
C TYR A 285 8.35 -9.65 -15.04
N GLY A 286 8.34 -10.59 -14.09
CA GLY A 286 9.54 -11.23 -13.57
C GLY A 286 10.31 -12.08 -14.59
N GLN A 287 9.63 -12.74 -15.52
CA GLN A 287 10.27 -13.46 -16.63
C GLN A 287 11.07 -12.52 -17.54
N ARG A 288 10.64 -11.26 -17.65
CA ARG A 288 11.22 -10.26 -18.56
C ARG A 288 12.23 -9.34 -17.87
N SER A 289 12.01 -8.99 -16.60
CA SER A 289 12.88 -8.12 -15.80
C SER A 289 13.92 -8.90 -14.97
N GLY A 290 13.69 -10.20 -14.76
CA GLY A 290 14.42 -11.02 -13.79
C GLY A 290 14.00 -10.80 -12.33
N ILE A 291 12.99 -9.94 -12.07
CA ILE A 291 12.53 -9.55 -10.74
C ILE A 291 10.98 -9.57 -10.70
N PRO A 292 10.33 -10.61 -10.11
CA PRO A 292 8.87 -10.69 -9.96
C PRO A 292 8.39 -9.88 -8.74
N VAL A 293 8.81 -8.61 -8.69
CA VAL A 293 8.42 -7.64 -7.65
C VAL A 293 7.88 -6.42 -8.36
N LEU A 294 6.78 -5.87 -7.85
CA LEU A 294 6.26 -4.57 -8.28
C LEU A 294 6.08 -3.66 -7.08
N LEU A 295 6.17 -2.36 -7.31
CA LEU A 295 5.68 -1.37 -6.36
C LEU A 295 4.14 -1.42 -6.37
N ASN A 296 3.54 -1.53 -5.19
CA ASN A 296 2.09 -1.44 -4.98
C ASN A 296 1.77 -0.31 -3.98
N THR A 297 0.88 0.59 -4.39
CA THR A 297 0.30 1.59 -3.49
C THR A 297 -1.20 1.75 -3.71
N SER A 298 -1.87 2.37 -2.74
CA SER A 298 -3.32 2.59 -2.79
C SER A 298 -3.73 3.38 -4.03
N PHE A 299 -4.82 3.01 -4.70
CA PHE A 299 -5.33 3.80 -5.81
C PHE A 299 -6.23 4.92 -5.30
N ASN A 300 -5.61 6.07 -5.00
CA ASN A 300 -6.23 7.30 -4.52
C ASN A 300 -5.25 8.49 -4.61
N LEU A 301 -5.76 9.72 -4.53
CA LEU A 301 -4.96 10.92 -4.26
C LEU A 301 -4.86 11.18 -2.75
N ALA A 302 -3.96 12.08 -2.33
CA ALA A 302 -3.91 12.50 -0.94
C ALA A 302 -5.26 13.09 -0.50
N GLY A 303 -5.74 12.65 0.67
CA GLY A 303 -7.02 13.08 1.24
C GLY A 303 -8.26 12.34 0.71
N GLU A 304 -8.12 11.50 -0.31
CA GLU A 304 -9.22 10.72 -0.89
C GLU A 304 -9.17 9.25 -0.41
N PRO A 305 -10.30 8.54 -0.29
CA PRO A 305 -10.32 7.09 -0.06
C PRO A 305 -9.85 6.31 -1.29
N ILE A 306 -9.56 5.02 -1.12
CA ILE A 306 -9.30 4.10 -2.25
C ILE A 306 -10.49 4.10 -3.21
N VAL A 307 -10.21 4.21 -4.51
CA VAL A 307 -11.25 4.19 -5.54
C VAL A 307 -11.99 2.86 -5.54
N ASN A 308 -13.32 2.92 -5.68
CA ASN A 308 -14.19 1.76 -5.73
C ASN A 308 -14.69 1.54 -7.16
N ARG A 309 -15.37 2.54 -7.73
CA ARG A 309 -16.06 2.46 -9.04
C ARG A 309 -15.15 2.90 -10.18
N ALA A 310 -15.41 2.41 -11.39
CA ALA A 310 -14.67 2.78 -12.60
C ALA A 310 -14.61 4.30 -12.83
N VAL A 311 -15.70 5.04 -12.52
CA VAL A 311 -15.74 6.51 -12.63
C VAL A 311 -14.78 7.21 -11.65
N GLU A 312 -14.60 6.66 -10.45
CA GLU A 312 -13.68 7.18 -9.45
C GLU A 312 -12.24 6.93 -9.91
N GLY A 313 -11.94 5.70 -10.34
CA GLY A 313 -10.63 5.34 -10.92
C GLY A 313 -10.29 6.17 -12.16
N TYR A 314 -11.24 6.40 -13.05
CA TYR A 314 -11.07 7.25 -14.24
C TYR A 314 -10.83 8.72 -13.87
N SER A 315 -11.57 9.26 -12.89
CA SER A 315 -11.34 10.62 -12.37
C SER A 315 -9.92 10.77 -11.79
N THR A 316 -9.50 9.85 -10.93
CA THR A 316 -8.14 9.84 -10.35
C THR A 316 -7.07 9.72 -11.44
N PHE A 317 -7.28 8.83 -12.41
CA PHE A 317 -6.39 8.65 -13.57
C PHE A 317 -6.19 9.96 -14.35
N ARG A 318 -7.28 10.68 -14.62
CA ARG A 318 -7.23 11.96 -15.37
C ARG A 318 -6.57 13.10 -14.59
N ARG A 319 -6.70 13.10 -13.26
CA ARG A 319 -6.22 14.16 -12.35
C ARG A 319 -4.80 13.94 -11.80
N SER A 320 -4.08 12.92 -12.26
CA SER A 320 -2.78 12.51 -11.70
C SER A 320 -1.76 12.16 -12.77
N GLY A 321 -0.52 11.83 -12.37
CA GLY A 321 0.53 11.32 -13.24
C GLY A 321 0.41 9.85 -13.67
N ILE A 322 -0.73 9.18 -13.48
CA ILE A 322 -0.93 7.78 -13.93
C ILE A 322 -0.96 7.72 -15.46
N ASP A 323 -0.22 6.80 -16.07
CA ASP A 323 -0.05 6.73 -17.53
C ASP A 323 -1.10 5.84 -18.20
N VAL A 324 -1.45 4.72 -17.55
CA VAL A 324 -2.38 3.70 -18.04
C VAL A 324 -3.36 3.33 -16.93
N LEU A 325 -4.63 3.15 -17.26
CA LEU A 325 -5.66 2.65 -16.36
C LEU A 325 -6.24 1.34 -16.89
N ILE A 326 -6.31 0.35 -16.02
CA ILE A 326 -6.91 -0.95 -16.27
C ILE A 326 -8.11 -1.13 -15.34
N ALA A 327 -9.26 -1.50 -15.90
CA ALA A 327 -10.41 -1.96 -15.14
C ALA A 327 -10.99 -3.23 -15.78
N GLY A 328 -10.88 -4.36 -15.07
CA GLY A 328 -11.24 -5.66 -15.63
C GLY A 328 -10.37 -5.99 -16.85
N ARG A 329 -10.98 -6.02 -18.04
CA ARG A 329 -10.32 -6.28 -19.34
C ARG A 329 -10.07 -5.01 -20.17
N THR A 330 -10.56 -3.87 -19.69
CA THR A 330 -10.46 -2.60 -20.39
C THR A 330 -9.15 -1.93 -20.02
N ARG A 331 -8.36 -1.55 -21.02
CA ARG A 331 -7.14 -0.75 -20.88
C ARG A 331 -7.35 0.62 -21.53
N VAL A 332 -7.04 1.67 -20.79
CA VAL A 332 -7.09 3.06 -21.25
C VAL A 332 -5.72 3.69 -21.06
N ALA A 333 -5.11 4.18 -22.13
CA ALA A 333 -3.84 4.90 -22.05
C ALA A 333 -4.09 6.39 -22.24
N LYS A 334 -3.36 7.24 -21.51
CA LYS A 334 -3.39 8.68 -21.82
C LYS A 334 -2.87 8.88 -23.23
N ARG A 335 -3.55 9.71 -24.01
CA ARG A 335 -2.95 10.25 -25.24
C ARG A 335 -1.61 10.89 -24.87
N ALA A 336 -0.57 10.58 -25.64
CA ALA A 336 0.66 11.34 -25.57
C ALA A 336 0.28 12.81 -25.74
N SER A 337 0.61 13.63 -24.74
CA SER A 337 0.45 15.08 -24.85
C SER A 337 1.28 15.51 -26.06
N SER A 338 0.60 15.85 -27.15
CA SER A 338 1.21 16.60 -28.24
C SER A 338 1.44 18.02 -27.74
N ALA A 339 2.46 18.23 -26.90
CA ALA A 339 3.02 19.52 -26.55
C ALA A 339 2.02 20.68 -26.30
N ILE A 340 0.88 20.46 -25.63
CA ILE A 340 -0.08 21.55 -25.31
C ILE A 340 0.47 22.45 -24.17
N HIS A 341 1.64 22.13 -23.61
CA HIS A 341 2.30 22.96 -22.60
C HIS A 341 3.10 24.15 -23.16
N GLN A 342 3.21 24.32 -24.49
CA GLN A 342 3.88 25.49 -25.08
C GLN A 342 2.93 26.65 -25.41
N GLU A 343 1.63 26.42 -25.63
CA GLU A 343 0.70 27.52 -25.97
C GLU A 343 0.20 28.33 -24.75
N GLN A 344 0.11 27.74 -23.56
CA GLN A 344 -0.27 28.50 -22.36
C GLN A 344 0.88 29.37 -21.79
N VAL A 345 2.14 29.05 -22.11
CA VAL A 345 3.30 29.89 -21.76
C VAL A 345 3.59 30.93 -22.85
N ALA A 346 3.25 30.64 -24.12
CA ALA A 346 3.35 31.64 -25.20
C ALA A 346 2.26 32.72 -25.11
N CYS A 347 1.02 32.35 -24.75
CA CYS A 347 -0.07 33.31 -24.65
C CYS A 347 0.14 34.31 -23.50
N SER A 348 0.73 33.88 -22.37
CA SER A 348 1.07 34.76 -21.24
C SER A 348 2.27 35.68 -21.49
N ARG A 349 3.10 35.40 -22.51
CA ARG A 349 4.22 36.28 -22.92
C ARG A 349 3.86 37.28 -24.02
N SER A 350 2.75 37.07 -24.75
CA SER A 350 2.30 38.01 -25.79
C SER A 350 1.41 39.15 -25.27
N VAL A 351 0.89 39.04 -24.05
CA VAL A 351 0.03 40.06 -23.40
C VAL A 351 0.86 41.01 -22.50
N ALA A 352 2.17 40.82 -22.42
CA ALA A 352 3.10 41.65 -21.65
C ALA A 352 4.21 42.27 -22.53
N GLY A 353 3.89 42.56 -23.80
CA GLY A 353 4.74 43.28 -24.75
C GLY A 353 4.19 44.65 -25.07
#